data_AF-A4AR85-F1
#
_entry.id   AF-A4AR85-F1
#
_cell.length_a   1.000
_cell.length_b   1.000
_cell.length_c   1.000
_cell.angle_alpha   90.00
_cell.angle_beta   90.00
_cell.angle_gamma   90.00
#
_symmetry.space_group_name_H-M   'P 1'
#
loop_
_entity.id
_entity.type
_entity.pdbx_description
1 polymer ?
#
loop_
_entity_poly.entity_id
_entity_poly.type
_entity_poly.pdbx_seq_one_letter_code
_entity_poly.pdbx_strand_id
1 'polypeptide(L)'
;MNKTTRNILAISIAILPVNIIMIWYRLTQTENFTTTDMIVYPLLIGGGISVLIWFLNKYLIKATFKETFNSGKGTWYWDIAIGLGLTAIYFTMFFLERATLYQWIPNRNPPNTELIDTMVDLANNPLLLIIWFGPVLWIGIALFEELSRVFLLKCLWNINKNKNWHIAAIFLASTLIGVAHLYQGTAGIISIGLKSVVVSYYFYKYRRLGPLIISYALYDGIQFAFFIMQFQN
;
A
#
# COMPACT_ATOMS: atom_id res chain seq x y z
N MET A 1 -18.34 -6.97 -24.11
CA MET A 1 -18.47 -6.65 -22.66
C MET A 1 -18.44 -5.14 -22.47
N ASN A 2 -19.42 -4.56 -21.75
CA ASN A 2 -19.51 -3.11 -21.56
C ASN A 2 -18.38 -2.59 -20.63
N LYS A 3 -18.19 -1.27 -20.57
CA LYS A 3 -17.12 -0.65 -19.77
C LYS A 3 -17.25 -1.00 -18.29
N THR A 4 -18.44 -0.94 -17.72
CA THR A 4 -18.70 -1.24 -16.30
C THR A 4 -18.29 -2.67 -15.94
N THR A 5 -18.77 -3.67 -16.68
CA THR A 5 -18.45 -5.08 -16.46
C THR A 5 -16.95 -5.35 -16.57
N ARG A 6 -16.24 -4.71 -17.50
CA ARG A 6 -14.77 -4.84 -17.63
C ARG A 6 -14.04 -4.33 -16.39
N ASN A 7 -14.47 -3.21 -15.81
CA ASN A 7 -13.85 -2.64 -14.62
C ASN A 7 -14.18 -3.46 -13.36
N ILE A 8 -15.43 -3.93 -13.23
CA ILE A 8 -15.81 -4.83 -12.12
C ILE A 8 -15.01 -6.12 -12.20
N LEU A 9 -14.94 -6.75 -13.38
CA LEU A 9 -14.17 -7.99 -13.57
C LEU A 9 -12.68 -7.79 -13.26
N ALA A 10 -12.10 -6.66 -13.66
CA ALA A 10 -10.69 -6.37 -13.34
C ALA A 10 -10.45 -6.25 -11.83
N ILE A 11 -11.35 -5.60 -11.09
CA ILE A 11 -11.31 -5.52 -9.63
C ILE A 11 -11.45 -6.92 -9.01
N SER A 12 -12.40 -7.72 -9.50
CA SER A 12 -12.64 -9.08 -9.00
C SER A 12 -11.48 -10.05 -9.25
N ILE A 13 -10.63 -9.80 -10.26
CA ILE A 13 -9.48 -10.65 -10.57
C ILE A 13 -8.22 -10.22 -9.81
N ALA A 14 -7.89 -8.92 -9.81
CA ALA A 14 -6.60 -8.46 -9.27
C ALA A 14 -6.65 -7.91 -7.84
N ILE A 15 -7.79 -7.35 -7.41
CA ILE A 15 -7.85 -6.60 -6.15
C ILE A 15 -8.57 -7.39 -5.06
N LEU A 16 -9.77 -7.90 -5.33
CA LEU A 16 -10.56 -8.60 -4.31
C LEU A 16 -9.88 -9.88 -3.81
N PRO A 17 -9.34 -10.77 -4.67
CA PRO A 17 -8.78 -12.04 -4.20
C PRO A 17 -7.62 -11.83 -3.24
N VAL A 18 -6.67 -10.94 -3.57
CA VAL A 18 -5.52 -10.68 -2.70
C VAL A 18 -5.94 -10.08 -1.36
N ASN A 19 -6.85 -9.11 -1.35
CA ASN A 19 -7.31 -8.51 -0.09
C ASN A 19 -8.13 -9.50 0.75
N ILE A 20 -9.02 -10.29 0.14
CA ILE A 20 -9.83 -11.29 0.85
C ILE A 20 -8.93 -12.39 1.42
N ILE A 21 -7.96 -12.90 0.64
CA ILE A 21 -7.02 -13.93 1.09
C ILE A 21 -6.17 -13.38 2.25
N MET A 22 -5.68 -12.14 2.16
CA MET A 22 -4.91 -11.52 3.24
C MET A 22 -5.73 -11.34 4.51
N ILE A 23 -6.97 -10.86 4.40
CA ILE A 23 -7.90 -10.72 5.53
C ILE A 23 -8.19 -12.10 6.15
N TRP A 24 -8.54 -13.08 5.31
CA TRP A 24 -8.82 -14.44 5.74
C TRP A 24 -7.62 -15.05 6.47
N TYR A 25 -6.44 -14.97 5.85
CA TYR A 25 -5.20 -15.49 6.42
C TYR A 25 -4.96 -14.89 7.82
N ARG A 26 -5.04 -13.57 7.96
CA ARG A 26 -4.85 -12.90 9.27
C ARG A 26 -5.92 -13.23 10.31
N LEU A 27 -7.10 -13.69 9.91
CA LEU A 27 -8.16 -14.12 10.84
C LEU A 27 -8.08 -15.60 11.21
N THR A 28 -7.46 -16.45 10.39
CA THR A 28 -7.52 -17.91 10.55
C THR A 28 -6.19 -18.58 10.88
N GLN A 29 -5.05 -17.96 10.54
CA GLN A 29 -3.75 -18.58 10.75
C GLN A 29 -3.24 -18.39 12.18
N THR A 30 -2.64 -19.46 12.69
CA THR A 30 -2.01 -19.53 14.01
C THR A 30 -0.48 -19.65 13.92
N GLU A 31 0.07 -19.84 12.72
CA GLU A 31 1.51 -19.93 12.49
C GLU A 31 2.08 -18.55 12.13
N ASN A 32 3.29 -18.29 12.61
CA ASN A 32 4.01 -17.05 12.36
C ASN A 32 4.79 -17.14 11.05
N PHE A 33 4.75 -16.10 10.24
CA PHE A 33 5.61 -15.98 9.06
C PHE A 33 7.10 -15.95 9.44
N THR A 34 7.91 -16.66 8.66
CA THR A 34 9.37 -16.59 8.77
C THR A 34 9.93 -15.35 8.05
N THR A 35 11.17 -14.98 8.32
CA THR A 35 11.91 -13.95 7.58
C THR A 35 11.91 -14.21 6.07
N THR A 36 12.05 -15.47 5.66
CA THR A 36 12.00 -15.86 4.25
C THR A 36 10.62 -15.60 3.66
N ASP A 37 9.54 -15.91 4.37
CA ASP A 37 8.16 -15.61 3.92
C ASP A 37 7.95 -14.10 3.77
N MET A 38 8.43 -13.32 4.74
CA MET A 38 8.35 -11.85 4.75
C MET A 38 9.13 -11.18 3.62
N ILE A 39 10.10 -11.87 3.01
CA ILE A 39 10.84 -11.40 1.82
C ILE A 39 10.20 -11.90 0.53
N VAL A 40 9.93 -13.21 0.46
CA VAL A 40 9.52 -13.89 -0.76
C VAL A 40 8.08 -13.58 -1.12
N TYR A 41 7.15 -13.55 -0.16
CA TYR A 41 5.74 -13.32 -0.46
C TYR A 41 5.46 -11.92 -0.99
N PRO A 42 5.98 -10.82 -0.41
CA PRO A 42 5.79 -9.50 -1.01
C PRO A 42 6.36 -9.42 -2.43
N LEU A 43 7.53 -10.01 -2.69
CA LEU A 43 8.12 -9.99 -4.03
C LEU A 43 7.31 -10.80 -5.05
N LEU A 44 6.96 -12.04 -4.73
CA LEU A 44 6.25 -12.92 -5.65
C LEU A 44 4.79 -12.51 -5.82
N ILE A 45 4.08 -12.29 -4.71
CA ILE A 45 2.66 -11.92 -4.73
C ILE A 45 2.52 -10.45 -5.15
N GLY A 46 3.22 -9.53 -4.51
CA GLY A 46 3.12 -8.10 -4.84
C GLY A 46 3.63 -7.79 -6.24
N GLY A 47 4.79 -8.34 -6.62
CA GLY A 47 5.32 -8.23 -7.98
C GLY A 47 4.42 -8.92 -9.01
N GLY A 48 3.95 -10.13 -8.72
CA GLY A 48 3.04 -10.88 -9.60
C GLY A 48 1.71 -10.18 -9.83
N ILE A 49 1.09 -9.64 -8.77
CA ILE A 49 -0.14 -8.85 -8.88
C ILE A 49 0.12 -7.54 -9.63
N SER A 50 1.29 -6.91 -9.47
CA SER A 50 1.64 -5.72 -10.26
C SER A 50 1.69 -6.01 -11.76
N VAL A 51 2.26 -7.16 -12.16
CA VAL A 51 2.25 -7.63 -13.55
C VAL A 51 0.82 -7.96 -14.02
N LEU A 52 0.02 -8.61 -13.17
CA LEU A 52 -1.39 -8.90 -13.47
C LEU A 52 -2.20 -7.60 -13.69
N ILE A 53 -2.03 -6.60 -12.83
CA ILE A 53 -2.65 -5.28 -12.97
C ILE A 53 -2.26 -4.64 -14.30
N TRP A 54 -0.98 -4.71 -14.68
CA TRP A 54 -0.53 -4.20 -15.97
C TRP A 54 -1.21 -4.93 -17.14
N PHE A 55 -1.28 -6.26 -17.08
CA PHE A 55 -1.94 -7.08 -18.10
C PHE A 55 -3.44 -6.77 -18.20
N LEU A 56 -4.16 -6.73 -17.09
CA LEU A 56 -5.58 -6.39 -17.05
C LEU A 56 -5.82 -4.95 -17.54
N ASN A 57 -4.95 -3.99 -17.17
CA ASN A 57 -5.07 -2.62 -17.66
C ASN A 57 -4.96 -2.55 -19.19
N LYS A 58 -3.96 -3.25 -19.76
CA LYS A 58 -3.70 -3.25 -21.21
C LYS A 58 -4.78 -4.01 -21.99
N TYR A 59 -5.13 -5.22 -21.57
CA TYR A 59 -5.98 -6.12 -22.37
C TYR A 59 -7.45 -6.07 -21.95
N LEU A 60 -7.73 -6.09 -20.64
CA LEU A 60 -9.10 -6.08 -20.13
C LEU A 60 -9.69 -4.67 -20.06
N ILE A 61 -8.96 -3.66 -19.62
CA ILE A 61 -9.42 -2.25 -19.55
C ILE A 61 -9.16 -1.49 -20.85
N LYS A 62 -8.19 -1.93 -21.66
CA LYS A 62 -7.78 -1.28 -22.92
C LYS A 62 -7.38 0.18 -22.70
N ALA A 63 -6.63 0.43 -21.63
CA ALA A 63 -6.04 1.73 -21.34
C ALA A 63 -4.52 1.63 -21.35
N THR A 64 -3.83 2.71 -21.71
CA THR A 64 -2.37 2.75 -21.59
C THR A 64 -1.94 2.89 -20.13
N PHE A 65 -0.69 2.53 -19.82
CA PHE A 65 -0.16 2.73 -18.46
C PHE A 65 -0.22 4.21 -18.05
N LYS A 66 0.10 5.11 -18.99
CA LYS A 66 0.03 6.56 -18.76
C LYS A 66 -1.39 7.03 -18.45
N GLU A 67 -2.40 6.60 -19.21
CA GLU A 67 -3.80 7.00 -18.97
C GLU A 67 -4.33 6.60 -17.59
N THR A 68 -3.93 5.42 -17.11
CA THR A 68 -4.40 4.89 -15.83
C THR A 68 -3.60 5.45 -14.66
N PHE A 69 -2.27 5.39 -14.73
CA PHE A 69 -1.41 5.61 -13.57
C PHE A 69 -0.71 6.97 -13.56
N ASN A 70 -0.51 7.62 -14.71
CA ASN A 70 0.29 8.84 -14.82
C ASN A 70 -0.29 9.82 -15.86
N SER A 71 -1.60 10.08 -15.80
CA SER A 71 -2.28 10.98 -16.75
C SER A 71 -2.09 12.45 -16.41
N GLY A 72 -1.62 12.76 -15.20
CA GLY A 72 -1.27 14.09 -14.77
C GLY A 72 0.01 14.63 -15.38
N LYS A 73 0.09 15.96 -15.49
CA LYS A 73 1.32 16.67 -15.85
C LYS A 73 2.30 16.62 -14.68
N GLY A 74 3.57 16.38 -14.97
CA GLY A 74 4.64 16.30 -13.97
C GLY A 74 5.91 15.71 -14.55
N THR A 75 7.04 16.04 -13.94
CA THR A 75 8.36 15.50 -14.25
C THR A 75 8.85 14.65 -13.08
N TRP A 76 9.87 13.81 -13.32
CA TRP A 76 10.38 12.89 -12.31
C TRP A 76 10.94 13.60 -11.06
N TYR A 77 11.57 14.77 -11.22
CA TYR A 77 12.11 15.54 -10.08
C TYR A 77 11.00 16.13 -9.20
N TRP A 78 9.87 16.54 -9.79
CA TRP A 78 8.70 16.94 -9.02
C TRP A 78 8.06 15.76 -8.30
N ASP A 79 8.09 14.56 -8.89
CA ASP A 79 7.60 13.37 -8.20
C ASP A 79 8.41 13.07 -6.94
N ILE A 80 9.74 13.25 -6.98
CA ILE A 80 10.61 13.11 -5.82
C ILE A 80 10.28 14.17 -4.76
N ALA A 81 10.22 15.44 -5.15
CA ALA A 81 9.94 16.53 -4.21
C ALA A 81 8.57 16.36 -3.54
N ILE A 82 7.55 15.99 -4.31
CA ILE A 82 6.21 15.74 -3.77
C ILE A 82 6.20 14.46 -2.93
N GLY A 83 6.92 13.41 -3.34
CA GLY A 83 7.08 12.18 -2.56
C GLY A 83 7.64 12.46 -1.17
N LEU A 84 8.70 13.27 -1.08
CA LEU A 84 9.27 13.74 0.19
C LEU A 84 8.25 14.53 1.03
N GLY A 85 7.49 15.43 0.39
CA GLY A 85 6.41 16.17 1.06
C GLY A 85 5.31 15.27 1.62
N LEU A 86 4.90 14.24 0.86
CA LEU A 86 3.93 13.23 1.31
C LEU A 86 4.49 12.38 2.44
N THR A 87 5.78 12.02 2.42
CA THR A 87 6.45 11.35 3.56
C THR A 87 6.39 12.18 4.83
N ALA A 88 6.64 13.49 4.74
CA ALA A 88 6.52 14.39 5.90
C ALA A 88 5.09 14.45 6.43
N ILE A 89 4.08 14.44 5.54
CA ILE A 89 2.67 14.35 5.92
C ILE A 89 2.40 13.03 6.64
N TYR A 90 2.88 11.90 6.13
CA TYR A 90 2.72 10.59 6.80
C TYR A 90 3.32 10.55 8.20
N PHE A 91 4.53 11.09 8.39
CA PHE A 91 5.11 11.19 9.73
C PHE A 91 4.31 12.13 10.64
N THR A 92 3.85 13.26 10.12
CA THR A 92 2.98 14.18 10.88
C THR A 92 1.71 13.46 11.34
N MET A 93 1.04 12.73 10.44
CA MET A 93 -0.13 11.91 10.76
C MET A 93 0.20 10.86 11.80
N PHE A 94 1.32 10.15 11.66
CA PHE A 94 1.76 9.14 12.61
C PHE A 94 1.91 9.69 14.04
N PHE A 95 2.55 10.84 14.20
CA PHE A 95 2.70 11.47 15.52
C PHE A 95 1.35 11.99 16.06
N LEU A 96 0.52 12.62 15.22
CA LEU A 96 -0.80 13.09 15.62
C LEU A 96 -1.72 11.95 16.04
N GLU A 97 -1.75 10.84 15.29
CA GLU A 97 -2.54 9.66 15.60
C GLU A 97 -2.08 9.02 16.92
N ARG A 98 -0.77 8.95 17.18
CA ARG A 98 -0.25 8.47 18.47
C ARG A 98 -0.64 9.36 19.65
N ALA A 99 -0.62 10.68 19.45
CA ALA A 99 -1.01 11.66 20.46
C ALA A 99 -2.53 11.70 20.69
N THR A 100 -3.33 11.23 19.73
CA THR A 100 -4.80 11.28 19.78
C THR A 100 -5.40 9.89 19.71
N LEU A 101 -5.62 9.34 18.52
CA LEU A 101 -6.30 8.06 18.24
C LEU A 101 -5.85 6.92 19.15
N TYR A 102 -4.54 6.71 19.31
CA TYR A 102 -4.01 5.60 20.11
C TYR A 102 -4.19 5.78 21.62
N GLN A 103 -4.48 7.00 22.11
CA GLN A 103 -4.86 7.22 23.50
C GLN A 103 -6.28 6.70 23.78
N TRP A 104 -7.19 6.87 22.82
CA TRP A 104 -8.60 6.46 22.94
C TRP A 104 -8.82 5.00 22.56
N ILE A 105 -8.06 4.49 21.60
CA ILE A 105 -8.14 3.12 21.09
C ILE A 105 -6.73 2.51 21.21
N PRO A 106 -6.27 2.18 22.43
CA PRO A 106 -4.95 1.60 22.61
C PRO A 106 -4.86 0.27 21.87
N ASN A 107 -3.77 0.09 21.13
CA ASN A 107 -3.50 -1.17 20.48
C ASN A 107 -3.03 -2.17 21.53
N ARG A 108 -3.91 -3.10 21.93
CA ARG A 108 -3.62 -4.15 22.92
C ARG A 108 -3.09 -5.43 22.30
N ASN A 109 -2.88 -5.44 20.98
CA ASN A 109 -2.33 -6.60 20.31
C ASN A 109 -0.90 -6.84 20.79
N PRO A 110 -0.51 -8.11 21.02
CA PRO A 110 0.88 -8.43 21.31
C PRO A 110 1.78 -7.92 20.17
N PRO A 111 3.06 -7.60 20.44
CA PRO A 111 4.01 -7.20 19.41
C PRO A 111 4.03 -8.23 18.29
N ASN A 112 4.07 -7.77 17.04
CA ASN A 112 4.15 -8.68 15.90
C ASN A 112 5.53 -9.36 15.89
N THR A 113 5.60 -10.58 16.45
CA THR A 113 6.85 -11.35 16.60
C THR A 113 7.47 -11.65 15.24
N GLU A 114 6.67 -11.91 14.21
CA GLU A 114 7.14 -12.14 12.83
C GLU A 114 7.99 -10.96 12.33
N LEU A 115 7.50 -9.74 12.59
CA LEU A 115 8.19 -8.52 12.19
C LEU A 115 9.45 -8.32 13.04
N ILE A 116 9.38 -8.55 14.35
CA ILE A 116 10.54 -8.43 15.24
C ILE A 116 11.65 -9.38 14.81
N ASP A 117 11.33 -10.65 14.62
CA ASP A 117 12.29 -11.69 14.23
C ASP A 117 12.93 -11.35 12.88
N THR A 118 12.12 -10.90 11.92
CA THR A 118 12.61 -10.40 10.63
C THR A 118 13.57 -9.21 10.80
N MET A 119 13.25 -8.23 11.66
CA MET A 119 14.13 -7.09 11.89
C MET A 119 15.45 -7.48 12.55
N VAL A 120 15.43 -8.45 13.47
CA VAL A 120 16.62 -9.00 14.11
C VAL A 120 17.51 -9.71 13.07
N ASP A 121 16.92 -10.51 12.18
CA ASP A 121 17.67 -11.17 11.10
C ASP A 121 18.29 -10.15 10.13
N LEU A 122 17.54 -9.10 9.77
CA LEU A 122 18.03 -8.00 8.93
C LEU A 122 19.18 -7.23 9.59
N ALA A 123 19.08 -6.99 10.91
CA ALA A 123 20.12 -6.31 11.68
C ALA A 123 21.46 -7.05 11.62
N ASN A 124 21.42 -8.39 11.56
CA ASN A 124 22.58 -9.26 11.60
C ASN A 124 23.10 -9.69 10.21
N ASN A 125 22.40 -9.35 9.12
CA ASN A 125 22.76 -9.77 7.77
C ASN A 125 22.65 -8.62 6.74
N PRO A 126 23.78 -8.00 6.34
CA PRO A 126 23.80 -6.90 5.38
C PRO A 126 23.19 -7.23 4.01
N LEU A 127 23.29 -8.48 3.55
CA LEU A 127 22.71 -8.89 2.28
C LEU A 127 21.18 -8.91 2.35
N LEU A 128 20.62 -9.42 3.44
CA LEU A 128 19.17 -9.38 3.66
C LEU A 128 18.67 -7.93 3.77
N LEU A 129 19.45 -7.05 4.40
CA LEU A 129 19.13 -5.61 4.46
C LEU A 129 19.05 -4.98 3.06
N ILE A 130 20.02 -5.25 2.18
CA ILE A 130 20.00 -4.75 0.79
C ILE A 130 18.78 -5.30 0.02
N ILE A 131 18.47 -6.58 0.19
CA ILE A 131 17.30 -7.21 -0.45
C ILE A 131 16.00 -6.59 0.09
N TRP A 132 15.91 -6.34 1.39
CA TRP A 132 14.76 -5.75 2.04
C TRP A 132 14.51 -4.31 1.59
N PHE A 133 15.51 -3.44 1.78
CA PHE A 133 15.40 -2.01 1.44
C PHE A 133 15.42 -1.72 -0.06
N GLY A 134 15.90 -2.66 -0.87
CA GLY A 134 15.85 -2.59 -2.32
C GLY A 134 14.56 -3.20 -2.86
N PRO A 135 14.62 -4.39 -3.47
CA PRO A 135 13.49 -4.93 -4.22
C PRO A 135 12.24 -5.20 -3.36
N VAL A 136 12.36 -5.68 -2.11
CA VAL A 136 11.18 -6.03 -1.30
C VAL A 136 10.35 -4.78 -1.01
N LEU A 137 10.95 -3.77 -0.40
CA LEU A 137 10.28 -2.53 -0.02
C LEU A 137 9.74 -1.76 -1.24
N TRP A 138 10.55 -1.58 -2.28
CA TRP A 138 10.17 -0.74 -3.42
C TRP A 138 9.21 -1.43 -4.38
N ILE A 139 9.42 -2.72 -4.68
CA ILE A 139 8.65 -3.44 -5.69
C ILE A 139 7.54 -4.25 -5.03
N GLY A 140 7.90 -5.08 -4.05
CA GLY A 140 6.96 -6.01 -3.42
C GLY A 140 5.91 -5.34 -2.54
N ILE A 141 6.25 -4.21 -1.92
CA ILE A 141 5.38 -3.48 -0.99
C ILE A 141 4.89 -2.17 -1.64
N ALA A 142 5.75 -1.16 -1.76
CA ALA A 142 5.34 0.19 -2.11
C ALA A 142 4.73 0.31 -3.52
N LEU A 143 5.38 -0.25 -4.54
CA LEU A 143 4.85 -0.25 -5.91
C LEU A 143 3.53 -1.02 -5.99
N PHE A 144 3.50 -2.23 -5.42
CA PHE A 144 2.34 -3.11 -5.45
C PHE A 144 1.11 -2.45 -4.82
N GLU A 145 1.23 -1.93 -3.60
CA GLU A 145 0.09 -1.35 -2.89
C GLU A 145 -0.44 -0.10 -3.61
N GLU A 146 0.46 0.79 -4.06
CA GLU A 146 0.04 2.01 -4.75
C GLU A 146 -0.49 1.74 -6.17
N LEU A 147 0.06 0.76 -6.90
CA LEU A 147 -0.54 0.31 -8.16
C LEU A 147 -1.94 -0.26 -7.93
N SER A 148 -2.12 -1.10 -6.92
CA SER A 148 -3.40 -1.71 -6.57
C SER A 148 -4.43 -0.65 -6.20
N ARG A 149 -4.06 0.33 -5.37
CA ARG A 149 -4.88 1.47 -4.98
C ARG A 149 -5.32 2.28 -6.20
N VAL A 150 -4.37 2.71 -7.02
CA VAL A 150 -4.65 3.53 -8.20
C VAL A 150 -5.49 2.76 -9.22
N PHE A 151 -5.21 1.48 -9.44
CA PHE A 151 -5.98 0.64 -10.35
C PHE A 151 -7.42 0.48 -9.88
N LEU A 152 -7.64 0.18 -8.59
CA LEU A 152 -8.96 0.12 -7.98
C LEU A 152 -9.73 1.44 -8.17
N LEU A 153 -9.11 2.58 -7.82
CA LEU A 153 -9.71 3.90 -7.99
C LEU A 153 -10.07 4.16 -9.45
N LYS A 154 -9.18 3.87 -10.40
CA LYS A 154 -9.45 4.06 -11.83
C LYS A 154 -10.61 3.19 -12.29
N CYS A 155 -10.65 1.93 -11.87
CA CYS A 155 -11.74 1.03 -12.23
C CYS A 155 -13.08 1.50 -11.67
N LEU A 156 -13.13 1.93 -10.41
CA LEU A 156 -14.34 2.49 -9.80
C LEU A 156 -14.78 3.79 -10.49
N TRP A 157 -13.89 4.74 -10.74
CA TRP A 157 -14.20 5.98 -11.45
C TRP A 157 -14.65 5.76 -12.90
N ASN A 158 -14.23 4.66 -13.52
CA ASN A 158 -14.67 4.29 -14.85
C ASN A 158 -16.12 3.79 -14.90
N ILE A 159 -16.70 3.37 -13.76
CA ILE A 159 -18.09 2.89 -13.66
C ILE A 159 -19.07 4.07 -13.71
N ASN A 160 -18.76 5.17 -13.03
CA ASN A 160 -19.62 6.35 -12.97
C ASN A 160 -18.77 7.62 -12.94
N LYS A 161 -19.08 8.61 -13.79
CA LYS A 161 -18.32 9.87 -13.91
C LYS A 161 -18.70 10.91 -12.85
N ASN A 162 -19.73 10.67 -12.05
CA ASN A 162 -20.24 11.60 -11.06
C ASN A 162 -19.14 11.94 -10.02
N LYS A 163 -19.01 13.22 -9.67
CA LYS A 163 -18.00 13.70 -8.72
C LYS A 163 -18.18 13.09 -7.32
N ASN A 164 -19.42 12.97 -6.84
CA ASN A 164 -19.72 12.36 -5.54
C ASN A 164 -19.37 10.88 -5.54
N TRP A 165 -19.57 10.19 -6.67
CA TRP A 165 -19.11 8.81 -6.82
C TRP A 165 -17.58 8.70 -6.74
N HIS A 166 -16.84 9.63 -7.36
CA HIS A 166 -15.39 9.61 -7.25
C HIS A 166 -14.90 9.78 -5.81
N ILE A 167 -15.56 10.63 -5.03
CA ILE A 167 -15.27 10.80 -3.59
C ILE A 167 -15.65 9.54 -2.82
N ALA A 168 -16.83 8.94 -3.08
CA ALA A 168 -17.22 7.69 -2.44
C ALA A 168 -16.21 6.56 -2.73
N ALA A 169 -15.70 6.46 -3.96
CA ALA A 169 -14.67 5.49 -4.34
C ALA A 169 -13.35 5.67 -3.57
N ILE A 170 -12.98 6.91 -3.21
CA ILE A 170 -11.81 7.18 -2.36
C ILE A 170 -12.01 6.56 -0.98
N PHE A 171 -13.17 6.78 -0.36
CA PHE A 171 -13.47 6.21 0.94
C PHE A 171 -13.58 4.68 0.88
N LEU A 172 -14.23 4.12 -0.14
CA LEU A 172 -14.33 2.66 -0.32
C LEU A 172 -12.96 2.00 -0.46
N ALA A 173 -12.09 2.54 -1.32
CA ALA A 173 -10.73 2.02 -1.47
C ALA A 173 -9.92 2.14 -0.17
N SER A 174 -10.09 3.26 0.55
CA SER A 174 -9.37 3.50 1.81
C SER A 174 -9.84 2.60 2.94
N THR A 175 -11.14 2.32 3.03
CA THR A 175 -11.67 1.34 3.97
C THR A 175 -11.16 -0.05 3.66
N LEU A 176 -11.16 -0.47 2.38
CA LEU A 176 -10.63 -1.79 2.00
C LEU A 176 -9.16 -1.94 2.42
N ILE A 177 -8.34 -0.92 2.16
CA ILE A 177 -6.90 -0.96 2.48
C ILE A 177 -6.66 -0.90 3.99
N GLY A 178 -7.44 -0.11 4.73
CA GLY A 178 -7.41 -0.13 6.19
C GLY A 178 -7.77 -1.51 6.75
N VAL A 179 -8.84 -2.14 6.24
CA VAL A 179 -9.28 -3.48 6.69
C VAL A 179 -8.27 -4.57 6.30
N ALA A 180 -7.60 -4.46 5.15
CA ALA A 180 -6.51 -5.37 4.79
C ALA A 180 -5.35 -5.35 5.80
N HIS A 181 -5.25 -4.28 6.60
CA HIS A 181 -4.28 -4.10 7.68
C HIS A 181 -4.85 -4.46 9.08
N LEU A 182 -5.89 -5.32 9.15
CA LEU A 182 -6.52 -5.69 10.42
C LEU A 182 -5.55 -6.23 11.48
N TYR A 183 -4.44 -6.84 11.05
CA TYR A 183 -3.41 -7.37 11.95
C TYR A 183 -2.77 -6.26 12.82
N GLN A 184 -2.84 -4.99 12.39
CA GLN A 184 -2.36 -3.84 13.14
C GLN A 184 -3.36 -3.37 14.23
N GLY A 185 -4.50 -4.05 14.39
CA GLY A 185 -5.55 -3.69 15.34
C GLY A 185 -6.42 -2.53 14.86
N THR A 186 -7.49 -2.23 15.62
CA THR A 186 -8.50 -1.23 15.21
C THR A 186 -7.90 0.16 14.96
N ALA A 187 -6.98 0.62 15.81
CA ALA A 187 -6.30 1.90 15.60
C ALA A 187 -5.42 1.89 14.33
N GLY A 188 -4.77 0.77 14.02
CA GLY A 188 -4.01 0.58 12.79
C GLY A 188 -4.90 0.63 11.54
N ILE A 189 -6.04 -0.08 11.55
CA ILE A 189 -7.04 -0.03 10.47
C ILE A 189 -7.45 1.41 10.17
N ILE A 190 -7.77 2.19 11.21
CA ILE A 190 -8.18 3.60 11.06
C ILE A 190 -7.02 4.45 10.56
N SER A 191 -5.82 4.32 11.15
CA SER A 191 -4.61 5.05 10.75
C SER A 191 -4.28 4.83 9.26
N ILE A 192 -4.19 3.57 8.84
CA ILE A 192 -3.90 3.22 7.45
C ILE A 192 -5.03 3.69 6.52
N GLY A 193 -6.29 3.57 6.94
CA GLY A 193 -7.43 4.12 6.21
C GLY A 193 -7.34 5.63 6.00
N LEU A 194 -6.99 6.41 7.04
CA LEU A 194 -6.82 7.85 6.95
C LEU A 194 -5.67 8.24 6.02
N LYS A 195 -4.51 7.58 6.14
CA LYS A 195 -3.37 7.79 5.22
C LYS A 195 -3.77 7.48 3.77
N SER A 196 -4.51 6.38 3.57
CA SER A 196 -5.07 6.03 2.26
C SER A 196 -5.98 7.12 1.68
N VAL A 197 -6.81 7.77 2.50
CA VAL A 197 -7.65 8.88 2.03
C VAL A 197 -6.79 10.02 1.50
N VAL A 198 -5.71 10.38 2.19
CA VAL A 198 -4.78 11.44 1.77
C VAL A 198 -4.15 11.13 0.42
N VAL A 199 -3.58 9.93 0.24
CA VAL A 199 -2.95 9.59 -1.04
C VAL A 199 -3.94 9.35 -2.17
N SER A 200 -5.12 8.80 -1.87
CA SER A 200 -6.19 8.64 -2.85
C SER A 200 -6.71 10.01 -3.32
N TYR A 201 -6.81 10.98 -2.42
CA TYR A 201 -7.16 12.36 -2.75
C TYR A 201 -6.05 13.06 -3.55
N TYR A 202 -4.78 12.88 -3.17
CA TYR A 202 -3.65 13.34 -3.96
C TYR A 202 -3.74 12.79 -5.39
N PHE A 203 -3.94 11.49 -5.55
CA PHE A 203 -4.06 10.87 -6.86
C PHE A 203 -5.27 11.39 -7.63
N TYR A 204 -6.41 11.59 -6.97
CA TYR A 204 -7.60 12.17 -7.58
C TYR A 204 -7.33 13.52 -8.24
N LYS A 205 -6.52 14.37 -7.58
CA LYS A 205 -6.18 15.73 -8.05
C LYS A 205 -5.03 15.74 -9.07
N TYR A 206 -3.94 15.03 -8.80
CA TYR A 206 -2.69 15.15 -9.55
C TYR A 206 -2.45 14.02 -10.54
N ARG A 207 -3.07 12.83 -10.37
CA ARG A 207 -2.98 11.70 -11.31
C ARG A 207 -1.55 11.26 -11.61
N ARG A 208 -0.71 11.24 -10.57
CA ARG A 208 0.70 10.83 -10.59
C ARG A 208 0.93 9.70 -9.60
N LEU A 209 1.46 8.58 -10.06
CA LEU A 209 1.77 7.41 -9.23
C LEU A 209 3.14 7.52 -8.54
N GLY A 210 4.15 8.05 -9.23
CA GLY A 210 5.53 8.16 -8.73
C GLY A 210 5.68 8.72 -7.31
N PRO A 211 5.06 9.88 -6.98
CA PRO A 211 5.15 10.46 -5.64
C PRO A 211 4.57 9.54 -4.56
N LEU A 212 3.54 8.76 -4.88
CA LEU A 212 2.91 7.83 -3.93
C LEU A 212 3.89 6.72 -3.55
N ILE A 213 4.50 6.08 -4.56
CA ILE A 213 5.48 5.00 -4.36
C ILE A 213 6.67 5.50 -3.53
N ILE A 214 7.23 6.66 -3.90
CA ILE A 214 8.36 7.25 -3.20
C ILE A 214 7.98 7.53 -1.74
N SER A 215 6.81 8.14 -1.52
CA SER A 215 6.38 8.50 -0.18
C SER A 215 6.17 7.29 0.72
N TYR A 216 5.61 6.22 0.17
CA TYR A 216 5.38 4.95 0.84
C TYR A 216 6.70 4.29 1.21
N ALA A 217 7.58 4.07 0.23
CA ALA A 217 8.86 3.42 0.44
C ALA A 217 9.73 4.18 1.46
N LEU A 218 9.73 5.51 1.42
CA LEU A 218 10.47 6.31 2.40
C LEU A 218 9.85 6.25 3.80
N TYR A 219 8.52 6.33 3.91
CA TYR A 219 7.84 6.29 5.20
C TYR A 219 8.06 4.95 5.92
N ASP A 220 7.89 3.84 5.22
CA ASP A 220 8.12 2.50 5.78
C ASP A 220 9.60 2.22 5.97
N GLY A 221 10.44 2.58 4.99
CA GLY A 221 11.88 2.40 5.06
C GLY A 221 12.50 3.11 6.26
N ILE A 222 12.16 4.37 6.49
CA ILE A 222 12.69 5.11 7.65
C ILE A 222 12.25 4.46 8.97
N GLN A 223 11.00 4.01 9.08
CA GLN A 223 10.51 3.31 10.27
C GLN A 223 11.24 1.99 10.51
N PHE A 224 11.40 1.16 9.47
CA PHE A 224 12.15 -0.10 9.57
C PHE A 224 13.62 0.14 9.89
N ALA A 225 14.24 1.16 9.31
CA ALA A 225 15.64 1.49 9.58
C ALA A 225 15.84 1.85 11.05
N PHE A 226 15.00 2.74 11.59
CA PHE A 226 15.04 3.07 13.01
C PHE A 226 14.80 1.86 13.91
N PHE A 227 13.95 0.93 13.49
CA PHE A 227 13.66 -0.25 14.28
C PHE A 227 14.84 -1.24 14.27
N ILE A 228 15.43 -1.50 13.11
CA ILE A 228 16.62 -2.36 12.96
C ILE A 228 17.79 -1.83 13.79
N MET A 229 18.01 -0.51 13.80
CA MET A 229 19.09 0.12 14.59
C MET A 229 18.98 -0.16 16.09
N GLN A 230 17.80 -0.47 16.62
CA GLN A 230 17.63 -0.82 18.05
C GLN A 230 18.26 -2.17 18.40
N PHE A 231 18.49 -3.03 17.41
CA PHE A 231 19.05 -4.37 17.57
C PHE A 231 20.55 -4.46 17.21
N GLN A 232 21.15 -3.40 16.67
CA GLN A 232 22.56 -3.35 16.26
C GLN A 232 23.51 -2.87 17.37
N ASN A 233 23.18 -3.14 18.63
CA ASN A 233 24.04 -2.82 19.78
C ASN A 233 25.13 -3.86 20.00
#